data_AF-A0A2W4JCA6-F1
#
_entry.id   AF-A0A2W4JCA6-F1
#
_cell.length_a   1.000
_cell.length_b   1.000
_cell.length_c   1.000
_cell.angle_alpha   90.00
_cell.angle_beta   90.00
_cell.angle_gamma   90.00
#
_symmetry.space_group_name_H-M   'P 1'
#
loop_
_entity.id
_entity.type
_entity.pdbx_description
1 polymer ?
#
loop_
_entity_poly.entity_id
_entity_poly.type
_entity_poly.pdbx_seq_one_letter_code
_entity_poly.pdbx_strand_id
1 'polypeptide(L)'
;GLRMDFSQVGSYVDIVAPGGGIIAAAPGSGHVAEDGTSYAAPFVAATAALIREYRPELRAPQVIERILTTADPAAGGRRSAEYGSGVLNPYRAVTETRAVGRPEPPASLPPPQIDPAVAAREERRAESRQRSLLLAAIGGTIAGGAVVLAVVVPQGARRRWRPAEPA
;
A
#
# COMPACT_ATOMS: atom_id res chain seq x y z
N GLY A 1 -15.91 3.23 4.51
CA GLY A 1 -15.05 2.93 3.33
C GLY A 1 -14.98 1.42 3.12
N LEU A 2 -14.53 0.99 1.95
CA LEU A 2 -14.32 -0.43 1.62
C LEU A 2 -12.86 -0.82 1.81
N ARG A 3 -12.63 -2.05 2.22
CA ARG A 3 -11.33 -2.70 2.13
C ARG A 3 -11.01 -2.93 0.65
N MET A 4 -9.77 -2.64 0.26
CA MET A 4 -9.26 -2.99 -1.08
C MET A 4 -9.05 -4.50 -1.18
N ASP A 5 -9.37 -5.12 -2.31
CA ASP A 5 -9.29 -6.59 -2.47
C ASP A 5 -7.91 -7.16 -2.19
N PHE A 6 -6.84 -6.44 -2.56
CA PHE A 6 -5.46 -6.84 -2.31
C PHE A 6 -5.05 -6.77 -0.82
N SER A 7 -5.81 -6.06 0.02
CA SER A 7 -5.45 -5.86 1.42
C SER A 7 -5.69 -7.16 2.19
N GLN A 8 -4.61 -7.73 2.73
CA GLN A 8 -4.66 -8.94 3.53
C GLN A 8 -5.53 -8.76 4.79
N VAL A 9 -6.11 -9.86 5.26
CA VAL A 9 -7.05 -9.90 6.39
C VAL A 9 -6.57 -10.90 7.44
N GLY A 10 -6.91 -10.65 8.71
CA GLY A 10 -6.59 -11.55 9.80
C GLY A 10 -6.61 -10.88 11.16
N SER A 11 -6.35 -11.67 12.21
CA SER A 11 -6.32 -11.19 13.59
C SER A 11 -5.16 -10.20 13.88
N TYR A 12 -4.22 -10.07 12.96
CA TYR A 12 -3.08 -9.15 13.03
C TYR A 12 -3.41 -7.74 12.49
N VAL A 13 -4.62 -7.50 11.99
CA VAL A 13 -5.04 -6.18 11.52
C VAL A 13 -5.55 -5.36 12.71
N ASP A 14 -4.79 -4.35 13.12
CA ASP A 14 -5.17 -3.46 14.23
C ASP A 14 -6.16 -2.36 13.81
N ILE A 15 -5.95 -1.78 12.62
CA ILE A 15 -6.72 -0.64 12.08
C ILE A 15 -6.53 -0.55 10.57
N VAL A 16 -7.46 0.08 9.86
CA VAL A 16 -7.31 0.42 8.43
C VAL A 16 -7.25 1.93 8.20
N ALA A 17 -6.62 2.34 7.11
CA ALA A 17 -6.51 3.74 6.69
C ALA A 17 -6.61 3.84 5.16
N PRO A 18 -6.78 5.06 4.59
CA PRO A 18 -6.86 5.24 3.14
C PRO A 18 -5.62 4.69 2.41
N GLY A 19 -5.83 3.79 1.46
CA GLY A 19 -4.75 3.18 0.66
C GLY A 19 -5.12 2.92 -0.80
N GLY A 20 -6.30 3.35 -1.25
CA GLY A 20 -6.73 3.30 -2.65
C GLY A 20 -6.90 4.71 -3.21
N GLY A 21 -6.48 4.92 -4.45
CA GLY A 21 -6.55 6.18 -5.17
C GLY A 21 -5.72 7.31 -4.55
N ILE A 22 -4.65 6.98 -3.83
CA ILE A 22 -3.83 7.95 -3.10
C ILE A 22 -2.97 8.72 -4.08
N ILE A 23 -3.07 10.05 -4.06
CA ILE A 23 -2.20 10.92 -4.86
C ILE A 23 -0.86 11.05 -4.13
N ALA A 24 0.19 10.52 -4.75
CA ALA A 24 1.56 10.55 -4.24
C ALA A 24 2.48 11.30 -5.21
N ALA A 25 3.56 11.89 -4.68
CA ALA A 25 4.58 12.51 -5.50
C ALA A 25 5.38 11.43 -6.27
N ALA A 26 5.58 11.64 -7.56
CA ALA A 26 6.35 10.75 -8.44
C ALA A 26 7.53 11.49 -9.09
N PRO A 27 8.75 10.93 -9.02
CA PRO A 27 9.90 11.49 -9.71
C PRO A 27 9.63 11.68 -11.21
N GLY A 28 9.88 12.88 -11.73
CA GLY A 28 9.77 13.19 -13.16
C GLY A 28 8.35 13.42 -13.71
N SER A 29 7.29 13.01 -13.01
CA SER A 29 5.90 13.18 -13.46
C SER A 29 5.03 14.01 -12.50
N GLY A 30 5.60 14.51 -11.40
CA GLY A 30 4.91 15.33 -10.43
C GLY A 30 4.10 14.49 -9.47
N HIS A 31 2.89 14.08 -9.87
CA HIS A 31 1.99 13.30 -9.03
C HIS A 31 1.39 12.12 -9.78
N VAL A 32 1.17 11.02 -9.06
CA VAL A 32 0.55 9.81 -9.56
C VAL A 32 -0.47 9.31 -8.55
N ALA A 33 -1.53 8.67 -9.03
CA ALA A 33 -2.52 8.04 -8.20
C ALA A 33 -2.21 6.54 -8.04
N GLU A 34 -2.11 6.10 -6.80
CA GLU A 34 -1.54 4.82 -6.43
C GLU A 34 -2.40 4.09 -5.39
N ASP A 35 -2.31 2.75 -5.43
CA ASP A 35 -3.02 1.85 -4.52
C ASP A 35 -2.00 0.96 -3.79
N GLY A 36 -2.20 0.77 -2.49
CA GLY A 36 -1.37 -0.11 -1.67
C GLY A 36 -1.48 0.15 -0.17
N THR A 37 -1.30 -0.89 0.64
CA THR A 37 -1.21 -0.74 2.11
C THR A 37 0.01 0.08 2.53
N SER A 38 1.05 0.12 1.71
CA SER A 38 2.20 1.03 1.85
C SER A 38 1.78 2.50 1.88
N TYR A 39 0.66 2.87 1.26
CA TYR A 39 0.10 4.22 1.29
C TYR A 39 -0.86 4.45 2.46
N ALA A 40 -1.42 3.39 3.05
CA ALA A 40 -2.20 3.48 4.29
C ALA A 40 -1.32 3.71 5.52
N ALA A 41 -0.16 3.04 5.59
CA ALA A 41 0.81 3.16 6.68
C ALA A 41 1.23 4.61 7.03
N PRO A 42 1.58 5.50 6.08
CA PRO A 42 1.96 6.87 6.39
C PRO A 42 0.84 7.71 7.00
N PHE A 43 -0.45 7.43 6.73
CA PHE A 43 -1.55 8.12 7.41
C PHE A 43 -1.58 7.80 8.91
N VAL A 44 -1.36 6.53 9.27
CA VAL A 44 -1.28 6.10 10.67
C VAL A 44 -0.04 6.70 11.34
N ALA A 45 1.11 6.67 10.67
CA ALA A 45 2.36 7.25 11.17
C ALA A 45 2.25 8.77 11.39
N ALA A 46 1.66 9.50 10.44
CA ALA A 46 1.41 10.93 10.56
C ALA A 46 0.46 11.25 11.72
N THR A 47 -0.60 10.45 11.89
CA THR A 47 -1.50 10.62 13.04
C THR A 47 -0.77 10.40 14.36
N ALA A 48 0.07 9.37 14.46
CA ALA A 48 0.89 9.14 15.65
C ALA A 48 1.85 10.31 15.92
N ALA A 49 2.45 10.90 14.87
CA ALA A 49 3.30 12.08 14.99
C ALA A 49 2.51 13.29 15.52
N LEU A 50 1.34 13.59 14.97
CA LEU A 50 0.46 14.68 15.43
C LEU A 50 0.04 14.50 16.89
N ILE A 51 -0.29 13.27 17.30
CA ILE A 51 -0.60 12.97 18.70
C ILE A 51 0.61 13.27 19.58
N ARG A 52 1.82 12.84 19.20
CA ARG A 52 3.03 13.06 20.01
C ARG A 52 3.46 14.52 20.03
N GLU A 53 3.17 15.29 19.00
CA GLU A 53 3.38 16.75 18.98
C GLU A 53 2.41 17.45 19.94
N TYR A 54 1.12 17.12 19.88
CA TYR A 54 0.10 17.74 20.72
C TYR A 54 0.14 17.24 22.18
N ARG A 55 0.59 16.00 22.39
CA ARG A 55 0.62 15.28 23.68
C ARG A 55 1.96 14.58 23.90
N PRO A 56 3.06 15.33 24.09
CA PRO A 56 4.40 14.77 24.23
C PRO A 56 4.57 13.87 25.47
N GLU A 57 3.68 13.97 26.45
CA GLU A 57 3.63 13.14 27.66
C GLU A 57 3.19 11.69 27.40
N LEU A 58 2.53 11.42 26.26
CA LEU A 58 2.03 10.09 25.95
C LEU A 58 3.16 9.16 25.51
N ARG A 59 3.17 7.96 26.11
CA ARG A 59 4.04 6.86 25.69
C ARG A 59 3.47 6.16 24.47
N ALA A 60 4.32 5.46 23.72
CA ALA A 60 3.91 4.74 22.50
C ALA A 60 2.67 3.83 22.68
N PRO A 61 2.54 3.02 23.75
CA PRO A 61 1.32 2.22 23.96
C PRO A 61 0.05 3.06 24.11
N GLN A 62 0.14 4.23 24.75
CA GLN A 62 -1.00 5.13 24.92
C GLN A 62 -1.37 5.82 23.61
N VAL A 63 -0.39 6.12 22.75
CA VAL A 63 -0.64 6.64 21.40
C VAL A 63 -1.36 5.60 20.54
N ILE A 64 -0.91 4.34 20.59
CA ILE A 64 -1.56 3.23 19.88
C ILE A 64 -3.01 3.08 20.38
N GLU A 65 -3.20 2.98 21.69
CA GLU A 65 -4.53 2.82 22.28
C GLU A 65 -5.48 3.97 21.89
N ARG A 66 -4.96 5.20 21.88
CA ARG A 66 -5.72 6.38 21.44
C ARG A 66 -6.12 6.28 19.97
N ILE A 67 -5.22 5.87 19.07
CA ILE A 67 -5.54 5.66 17.64
C ILE A 67 -6.62 4.59 17.48
N LEU A 68 -6.50 3.45 18.17
CA LEU A 68 -7.43 2.33 18.03
C LEU A 68 -8.82 2.62 18.63
N THR A 69 -8.88 3.36 19.73
CA THR A 69 -10.16 3.69 20.40
C THR A 69 -10.91 4.84 19.76
N THR A 70 -10.23 5.66 18.97
CA THR A 70 -10.83 6.80 18.25
C THR A 70 -11.13 6.51 16.78
N ALA A 71 -10.83 5.30 16.30
CA ALA A 71 -11.20 4.85 14.97
C ALA A 71 -12.71 4.94 14.74
N ASP A 72 -13.09 5.28 13.51
CA ASP A 72 -14.48 5.28 13.07
C ASP A 72 -14.98 3.84 12.84
N PRO A 73 -16.29 3.59 13.04
CA PRO A 73 -16.90 2.29 12.76
C PRO A 73 -16.57 1.77 11.37
N ALA A 74 -16.41 0.44 11.27
CA ALA A 74 -16.30 -0.26 10.01
C ALA A 74 -17.11 -1.56 10.00
N ALA A 75 -17.26 -2.17 8.84
CA ALA A 75 -17.99 -3.44 8.68
C ALA A 75 -17.35 -4.56 9.54
N GLY A 76 -18.20 -5.43 10.10
CA GLY A 76 -17.77 -6.48 11.03
C GLY A 76 -17.51 -6.00 12.46
N GLY A 77 -17.62 -4.70 12.74
CA GLY A 77 -17.47 -4.14 14.08
C GLY A 77 -16.02 -4.13 14.58
N ARG A 78 -15.85 -3.96 15.89
CA ARG A 78 -14.52 -3.94 16.53
C ARG A 78 -13.89 -5.33 16.52
N ARG A 79 -12.59 -5.40 16.27
CA ARG A 79 -11.79 -6.63 16.09
C ARG A 79 -12.22 -7.45 14.86
N SER A 80 -12.77 -6.79 13.85
CA SER A 80 -12.99 -7.38 12.54
C SER A 80 -11.64 -7.85 11.96
N ALA A 81 -11.58 -9.06 11.40
CA ALA A 81 -10.37 -9.52 10.70
C ALA A 81 -10.03 -8.66 9.48
N GLU A 82 -11.02 -7.92 8.96
CA GLU A 82 -10.87 -7.06 7.79
C GLU A 82 -10.54 -5.61 8.14
N TYR A 83 -11.05 -5.11 9.28
CA TYR A 83 -10.98 -3.68 9.63
C TYR A 83 -10.33 -3.41 11.00
N GLY A 84 -9.98 -4.44 11.76
CA GLY A 84 -9.43 -4.30 13.10
C GLY A 84 -10.37 -3.51 14.01
N SER A 85 -9.86 -2.39 14.54
CA SER A 85 -10.63 -1.46 15.38
C SER A 85 -11.54 -0.52 14.60
N GLY A 86 -11.36 -0.39 13.28
CA GLY A 86 -12.13 0.51 12.43
C GLY A 86 -11.27 1.28 11.42
N VAL A 87 -11.81 2.38 10.90
CA VAL A 87 -11.09 3.29 10.00
C VAL A 87 -10.41 4.39 10.79
N LEU A 88 -9.14 4.67 10.50
CA LEU A 88 -8.38 5.76 11.11
C LEU A 88 -9.14 7.10 11.03
N ASN A 89 -9.31 7.76 12.18
CA ASN A 89 -9.84 9.12 12.29
C ASN A 89 -8.81 10.03 12.97
N PRO A 90 -7.95 10.74 12.20
CA PRO A 90 -6.90 11.57 12.77
C PRO A 90 -7.42 12.72 13.64
N TYR A 91 -8.57 13.31 13.26
CA TYR A 91 -9.17 14.41 13.99
C TYR A 91 -9.58 13.99 15.40
N ARG A 92 -10.31 12.88 15.54
CA ARG A 92 -10.70 12.34 16.85
C ARG A 92 -9.47 11.87 17.62
N ALA A 93 -8.52 11.21 16.96
CA ALA A 93 -7.30 10.73 17.60
C ALA A 93 -6.49 11.87 18.24
N VAL A 94 -6.46 13.07 17.63
CA VAL A 94 -5.75 14.22 18.20
C VAL A 94 -6.61 14.96 19.24
N THR A 95 -7.89 15.20 18.97
CA THR A 95 -8.73 16.12 19.76
C THR A 95 -9.44 15.48 20.96
N GLU A 96 -9.64 14.16 20.99
CA GLU A 96 -10.37 13.49 22.06
C GLU A 96 -9.67 13.66 23.42
N THR A 97 -10.33 14.29 24.39
CA THR A 97 -9.78 14.55 25.74
C THR A 97 -10.27 13.56 26.79
N ARG A 98 -11.24 12.70 26.46
CA ARG A 98 -11.76 11.71 27.39
C ARG A 98 -10.70 10.66 27.74
N ALA A 99 -10.64 10.31 29.02
CA ALA A 99 -9.85 9.20 29.52
C ALA A 99 -10.18 7.94 28.72
N VAL A 100 -9.13 7.32 28.18
CA VAL A 100 -9.16 6.06 27.45
C VAL A 100 -9.87 5.03 28.32
N GLY A 101 -11.10 4.63 27.95
CA GLY A 101 -11.86 3.72 28.81
C GLY A 101 -13.35 3.53 28.52
N ARG A 102 -13.99 4.40 27.72
CA ARG A 102 -15.35 4.09 27.23
C ARG A 102 -15.47 4.35 25.73
N PRO A 103 -15.20 3.32 24.91
CA PRO A 103 -15.53 3.37 23.49
C PRO A 103 -17.05 3.42 23.38
N GLU A 104 -17.59 4.49 22.81
CA GLU A 104 -18.97 4.49 22.34
C GLU A 104 -19.09 3.44 21.23
N PRO A 105 -20.08 2.53 21.27
CA PRO A 105 -20.27 1.55 20.22
C PRO A 105 -20.46 2.28 18.90
N PRO A 106 -19.53 2.12 17.96
CA PRO A 106 -19.59 2.90 16.75
C PRO A 106 -20.74 2.33 15.90
N ALA A 107 -21.64 3.20 15.42
CA ALA A 107 -22.83 2.79 14.69
C ALA A 107 -22.46 1.87 13.51
N SER A 108 -23.12 0.72 13.39
CA SER A 108 -22.88 -0.23 12.30
C SER A 108 -23.22 0.43 10.97
N LEU A 109 -22.20 0.61 10.13
CA LEU A 109 -22.37 1.13 8.79
C LEU A 109 -22.96 0.05 7.87
N PRO A 110 -23.89 0.40 6.96
CA PRO A 110 -24.36 -0.50 5.92
C PRO A 110 -23.19 -0.93 5.02
N PRO A 111 -23.30 -2.10 4.35
CA PRO A 111 -22.26 -2.58 3.44
C PRO A 111 -22.01 -1.51 2.39
N PRO A 112 -20.74 -1.15 2.11
CA PRO A 112 -20.49 -0.01 1.27
C PRO A 112 -20.78 -0.33 -0.19
N GLN A 113 -21.34 0.62 -0.91
CA GLN A 113 -21.63 0.50 -2.34
C GLN A 113 -20.45 1.07 -3.14
N ILE A 114 -19.86 0.28 -4.03
CA ILE A 114 -18.77 0.74 -4.91
C ILE A 114 -19.40 1.53 -6.07
N ASP A 115 -18.93 2.76 -6.29
CA ASP A 115 -19.29 3.50 -7.50
C ASP A 115 -18.64 2.83 -8.73
N PRO A 116 -19.42 2.39 -9.74
CA PRO A 116 -18.88 1.73 -10.93
C PRO A 116 -17.88 2.61 -11.70
N ALA A 117 -17.98 3.94 -11.62
CA ALA A 117 -17.04 4.84 -12.26
C ALA A 117 -15.65 4.83 -11.61
N VAL A 118 -15.57 4.56 -10.31
CA VAL A 118 -14.31 4.44 -9.56
C VAL A 118 -13.65 3.10 -9.88
N ALA A 119 -14.43 2.01 -9.86
CA ALA A 119 -13.94 0.67 -10.24
C ALA A 119 -13.33 0.66 -11.65
N ALA A 120 -14.02 1.25 -12.63
CA ALA A 120 -13.50 1.34 -14.00
C ALA A 120 -12.22 2.19 -14.14
N ARG A 121 -11.97 3.15 -13.23
CA ARG A 121 -10.71 3.92 -13.23
C ARG A 121 -9.56 3.10 -12.66
N GLU A 122 -9.80 2.29 -11.64
CA GLU A 122 -8.81 1.40 -11.04
C GLU A 122 -8.38 0.30 -12.01
N GLU A 123 -9.33 -0.32 -12.71
CA GLU A 123 -9.04 -1.32 -13.76
C GLU A 123 -8.14 -0.75 -14.86
N ARG A 124 -8.42 0.48 -15.32
CA ARG A 124 -7.57 1.14 -16.33
C ARG A 124 -6.15 1.39 -15.83
N ARG A 125 -5.96 1.72 -14.55
CA ARG A 125 -4.64 1.92 -13.96
C ARG A 125 -3.89 0.59 -13.83
N ALA A 126 -4.55 -0.47 -13.39
CA ALA A 126 -3.99 -1.81 -13.28
C ALA A 126 -3.51 -2.32 -14.66
N GLU A 127 -4.35 -2.15 -15.68
CA GLU A 127 -4.02 -2.54 -17.04
C GLU A 127 -2.82 -1.76 -17.60
N SER A 128 -2.73 -0.45 -17.32
CA SER A 128 -1.58 0.37 -17.70
C SER A 128 -0.28 -0.11 -17.05
N ARG A 129 -0.30 -0.51 -15.77
CA ARG A 129 0.87 -1.03 -15.06
C ARG A 129 1.34 -2.37 -15.60
N GLN A 130 0.42 -3.27 -15.90
CA GLN A 130 0.76 -4.57 -16.47
C GLN A 130 1.35 -4.43 -17.88
N ARG A 131 0.76 -3.55 -18.71
CA ARG A 131 1.28 -3.24 -20.06
C ARG A 131 2.69 -2.62 -20.00
N SER A 132 2.96 -1.72 -19.05
CA SER A 132 4.29 -1.11 -18.93
C SER A 132 5.36 -2.11 -18.48
N LEU A 133 5.03 -3.02 -17.54
CA LEU A 133 5.93 -4.09 -17.11
C LEU A 133 6.25 -5.09 -18.23
N LEU A 134 5.25 -5.47 -19.04
CA LEU A 134 5.45 -6.36 -20.19
C LEU A 134 6.39 -5.74 -21.24
N LEU A 135 6.18 -4.46 -21.57
CA LEU A 135 7.06 -3.75 -22.51
C LEU A 135 8.49 -3.64 -21.98
N ALA A 136 8.67 -3.36 -20.69
CA ALA A 136 9.99 -3.32 -20.06
C ALA A 136 10.70 -4.69 -20.10
N ALA A 137 9.97 -5.79 -19.86
CA ALA A 137 10.52 -7.14 -19.91
C ALA A 137 10.97 -7.54 -21.32
N ILE A 138 10.16 -7.21 -22.35
CA ILE A 138 10.51 -7.45 -23.76
C ILE A 138 11.74 -6.65 -24.15
N GLY A 139 11.79 -5.36 -23.80
CA GLY A 139 12.95 -4.52 -24.06
C GLY A 139 14.23 -5.05 -23.40
N GLY A 140 14.14 -5.49 -22.15
CA GLY A 140 15.26 -6.08 -21.41
C GLY A 140 15.78 -7.38 -22.02
N THR A 141 14.89 -8.24 -22.52
CA THR A 141 15.29 -9.50 -23.18
C THR A 141 15.98 -9.26 -24.52
N ILE A 142 15.48 -8.34 -25.34
CA ILE A 142 16.11 -7.98 -26.62
C ILE A 142 17.51 -7.39 -26.38
N ALA A 143 17.64 -6.44 -25.44
CA ALA A 143 18.92 -5.83 -25.11
C ALA A 143 19.93 -6.86 -24.56
N GLY A 144 19.49 -7.73 -23.64
CA GLY A 144 20.33 -8.80 -23.10
C GLY A 144 20.80 -9.77 -24.19
N GLY A 145 19.90 -10.20 -25.08
CA GLY A 145 20.25 -11.08 -26.21
C GLY A 145 21.25 -10.45 -27.17
N ALA A 146 21.10 -9.16 -27.47
CA ALA A 146 22.05 -8.42 -28.31
C ALA A 146 23.44 -8.32 -27.67
N VAL A 147 23.52 -8.10 -26.35
CA VAL A 147 24.80 -8.11 -25.60
C VAL A 147 25.45 -9.49 -25.64
N VAL A 148 24.67 -10.57 -25.41
CA VAL A 148 25.19 -11.94 -25.49
C VAL A 148 25.73 -12.23 -26.89
N LEU A 149 24.99 -11.91 -27.95
CA LEU A 149 25.45 -12.05 -29.34
C LEU A 149 26.73 -11.24 -29.59
N ALA A 150 26.78 -9.99 -29.16
CA ALA A 150 27.93 -9.11 -29.34
C ALA A 150 29.19 -9.60 -28.60
N VAL A 151 29.04 -10.34 -27.50
CA VAL A 151 30.16 -10.94 -26.76
C VAL A 151 30.56 -12.30 -27.34
N VAL A 152 29.58 -13.18 -27.58
CA VAL A 152 29.81 -14.59 -27.97
C VAL A 152 30.26 -14.72 -29.42
N VAL A 153 29.68 -13.97 -30.36
CA VAL A 153 30.01 -14.08 -31.80
C VAL A 153 31.47 -13.73 -32.09
N PRO A 154 32.04 -12.59 -31.64
CA PRO A 154 33.44 -12.31 -31.88
C PRO A 154 34.37 -13.26 -31.12
N GLN A 155 33.99 -13.74 -29.94
CA GLN A 155 34.78 -14.73 -29.20
C GLN A 155 34.80 -16.12 -29.88
N GLY A 156 33.65 -16.57 -30.38
CA GLY A 156 33.52 -17.82 -31.15
C GLY A 156 34.23 -17.75 -32.49
N ALA A 157 34.11 -16.63 -33.21
CA ALA A 157 34.81 -16.39 -34.46
C ALA A 157 36.34 -16.39 -34.27
N ARG A 158 36.86 -15.76 -33.20
CA ARG A 158 38.29 -15.80 -32.85
C ARG A 158 38.79 -17.21 -32.55
N ARG A 159 37.94 -18.08 -31.99
CA ARG A 159 38.27 -19.49 -31.69
C ARG A 159 37.94 -20.46 -32.84
N ARG A 160 37.54 -19.95 -34.01
CA ARG A 160 37.06 -20.75 -35.16
C ARG A 160 36.02 -21.80 -34.76
N TRP A 161 35.24 -21.51 -33.72
CA TRP A 161 34.21 -22.40 -33.19
C TRP A 161 34.69 -23.84 -32.92
N ARG A 162 35.97 -24.00 -32.53
CA ARG A 162 36.49 -25.31 -32.10
C ARG A 162 36.11 -25.58 -30.64
N PRO A 163 35.62 -26.79 -30.30
CA PRO A 163 35.40 -27.18 -28.91
C PRO A 163 36.71 -27.08 -28.12
N ALA A 164 36.63 -26.78 -26.81
CA ALA A 164 37.80 -26.90 -25.95
C ALA A 164 38.19 -28.39 -25.89
N GLU A 165 39.45 -28.73 -26.21
CA GLU A 165 39.93 -30.09 -26.03
C GLU A 165 39.94 -30.42 -24.53
N PRO A 166 39.43 -31.60 -24.12
CA PRO A 166 39.50 -32.03 -22.74
C PRO A 166 40.96 -32.23 -22.34
N ALA A 167 41.32 -31.74 -21.14
CA ALA A 167 42.63 -31.89 -20.53
C ALA A 167 42.90 -33.32 -20.05
#